data_AF-A0A4Y2N4T5-F1
#
_entry.id   AF-A0A4Y2N4T5-F1
#
_cell.length_a   1.000
_cell.length_b   1.000
_cell.length_c   1.000
_cell.angle_alpha   90.00
_cell.angle_beta   90.00
_cell.angle_gamma   90.00
#
_symmetry.space_group_name_H-M   'P 1'
#
loop_
_entity.id
_entity.type
_entity.pdbx_description
1 polymer ?
#
loop_
_entity_poly.entity_id
_entity_poly.type
_entity_poly.pdbx_seq_one_letter_code
_entity_poly.pdbx_strand_id
1 'polypeptide(L)'
;SWTVFKTQFDVVSSANGWNNRVKASQLVASLRGSAAEVLQGIPSDKLTDLTTIENALEARFGDSHLTQFCRTELKTRRQKPGESLQVLAADVERLMSLAYAECPQDVRDSLAAQYFVDAITDEDTQHATRLMDAKDLKSTLAYSMKYEAAKAVSKTSRNVRSIEVEDGTGKEKDEKLDWLLKTLEKLLNSHVAGKKNTP
;
A
#
# COMPACT_ATOMS: atom_id res chain seq x y z
N SER A 1 10.46 16.89 20.12
CA SER A 1 10.94 15.70 19.38
C SER A 1 12.46 15.80 19.27
N TRP A 2 13.15 14.65 19.28
CA TRP A 2 14.59 14.56 19.07
C TRP A 2 15.02 15.22 17.75
N THR A 3 14.29 14.98 16.66
CA THR A 3 14.55 15.57 15.33
C THR A 3 14.59 17.09 15.37
N VAL A 4 13.61 17.72 16.04
CA VAL A 4 13.54 19.19 16.20
C VAL A 4 14.73 19.71 17.00
N PHE A 5 15.06 19.05 18.10
CA PHE A 5 16.20 19.42 18.94
C PHE A 5 17.52 19.29 18.15
N LYS A 6 17.69 18.19 17.41
CA LYS A 6 18.87 17.94 16.58
C LYS A 6 19.04 19.03 15.51
N THR A 7 17.97 19.39 14.81
CA THR A 7 17.99 20.51 13.84
C THR A 7 18.40 21.83 14.50
N GLN A 8 17.83 22.17 15.65
CA GLN A 8 18.20 23.39 16.39
C GLN A 8 19.67 23.36 16.82
N PHE A 9 20.14 22.22 17.33
CA PHE A 9 21.52 22.00 17.74
C PHE A 9 22.49 22.10 16.55
N ASP A 10 22.14 21.57 15.39
CA ASP A 10 22.94 21.66 14.17
C ASP A 10 23.07 23.10 13.66
N VAL A 11 21.98 23.88 13.69
CA VAL A 11 22.01 25.31 13.34
C VAL A 11 22.92 26.09 14.30
N VAL A 12 22.74 25.91 15.61
CA VAL A 12 23.55 26.60 16.64
C VAL A 12 25.02 26.21 16.53
N SER A 13 25.32 24.91 16.40
CA SER A 13 26.68 24.42 16.34
C SER A 13 27.42 24.87 15.08
N SER A 14 26.71 24.96 13.96
CA SER A 14 27.25 25.49 12.69
C SER A 14 27.54 26.99 12.79
N ALA A 15 26.61 27.77 13.34
CA ALA A 15 26.79 29.21 13.53
C ALA A 15 27.97 29.55 14.46
N ASN A 16 28.26 28.67 15.44
CA ASN A 16 29.37 28.85 16.38
C ASN A 16 30.66 28.12 15.97
N GLY A 17 30.70 27.47 14.80
CA GLY A 17 31.90 26.77 14.30
C GLY A 17 32.37 25.62 15.20
N TRP A 18 31.45 24.94 15.89
CA TRP A 18 31.81 23.86 16.80
C TRP A 18 32.34 22.64 16.05
N ASN A 19 33.51 22.16 16.45
CA ASN A 19 34.01 20.85 16.05
C ASN A 19 33.28 19.71 16.81
N ASN A 20 33.41 18.47 16.34
CA ASN A 20 32.69 17.32 16.89
C ASN A 20 32.91 17.11 18.39
N ARG A 21 34.11 17.42 18.92
CA ARG A 21 34.40 17.30 20.35
C ARG A 21 33.61 18.31 21.18
N VAL A 22 33.55 19.56 20.71
CA VAL A 22 32.74 20.61 21.34
C VAL A 22 31.26 20.27 21.22
N LYS A 23 30.80 19.81 20.05
CA LYS A 23 29.42 19.34 19.86
C LYS A 23 29.06 18.23 20.85
N ALA A 24 29.88 17.19 20.98
CA ALA A 24 29.63 16.08 21.92
C ALA A 24 29.51 16.59 23.36
N SER A 25 30.44 17.47 23.79
CA SER A 25 30.42 18.03 25.14
C SER A 25 29.17 18.89 25.41
N GLN A 26 28.80 19.74 24.44
CA GLN A 26 27.61 20.59 24.56
C GLN A 26 26.32 19.78 24.50
N LEU A 27 26.27 18.74 23.67
CA LEU A 27 25.14 17.83 23.58
C LEU A 27 24.92 17.14 24.93
N VAL A 28 25.95 16.49 25.49
CA VAL A 28 25.90 15.87 26.82
C VAL A 28 25.47 16.89 27.89
N ALA A 29 26.06 18.09 27.89
CA ALA A 29 25.74 19.13 28.86
C ALA A 29 24.30 19.67 28.74
N SER A 30 23.66 19.52 27.58
CA SER A 30 22.28 19.96 27.33
C SER A 30 21.22 18.92 27.76
N LEU A 31 21.59 17.64 27.87
CA LEU A 31 20.64 16.58 28.21
C LEU A 31 20.13 16.72 29.64
N ARG A 32 18.80 16.57 29.82
CA ARG A 32 18.12 16.64 31.12
C ARG A 32 17.07 15.54 31.22
N GLY A 33 16.72 15.14 32.44
CA GLY A 33 15.69 14.13 32.70
C GLY A 33 15.97 12.80 31.98
N SER A 34 14.94 12.22 31.37
CA SER A 34 15.00 10.94 30.64
C SER A 34 16.02 10.93 29.50
N ALA A 35 16.33 12.08 28.90
CA ALA A 35 17.35 12.17 27.86
C ALA A 35 18.77 11.97 28.42
N ALA A 36 19.04 12.44 29.64
CA ALA A 36 20.34 12.24 30.28
C ALA A 36 20.57 10.78 30.70
N GLU A 37 19.49 10.02 30.98
CA GLU A 37 19.58 8.59 31.29
C GLU A 37 20.17 7.75 30.15
N VAL A 38 20.05 8.21 28.90
CA VAL A 38 20.66 7.53 27.74
C VAL A 38 22.17 7.40 27.90
N LEU A 39 22.81 8.37 28.56
CA LEU A 39 24.25 8.38 28.77
C LEU A 39 24.72 7.20 29.65
N GLN A 40 23.86 6.63 30.49
CA GLN A 40 24.21 5.48 31.34
C GLN A 40 24.47 4.21 30.52
N GLY A 41 23.90 4.11 29.31
CA GLY A 41 24.11 2.99 28.40
C GLY A 41 25.35 3.14 27.51
N ILE A 42 26.04 4.28 27.56
CA ILE A 42 27.20 4.58 26.72
C ILE A 42 28.49 4.40 27.53
N PRO A 43 29.49 3.65 27.04
CA PRO A 43 30.80 3.58 27.69
C PRO A 43 31.43 4.96 27.88
N SER A 44 32.08 5.19 29.03
CA SER A 44 32.60 6.52 29.37
C SER A 44 33.65 7.05 28.38
N ASP A 45 34.44 6.18 27.75
CA ASP A 45 35.42 6.54 26.72
C ASP A 45 34.75 7.00 25.41
N LYS A 46 33.49 6.64 25.20
CA LYS A 46 32.67 7.00 24.02
C LYS A 46 31.78 8.22 24.24
N LEU A 47 31.70 8.77 25.45
CA LEU A 47 30.97 10.01 25.75
C LEU A 47 31.60 11.27 25.13
N THR A 48 32.74 11.13 24.44
CA THR A 48 33.35 12.22 23.66
C THR A 48 33.10 12.08 22.16
N ASP A 49 32.55 10.95 21.72
CA ASP A 49 32.21 10.70 20.33
C ASP A 49 30.77 11.14 20.04
N LEU A 50 30.65 12.19 19.23
CA LEU A 50 29.36 12.78 18.86
C LEU A 50 28.43 11.74 18.23
N THR A 51 28.96 10.91 17.33
CA THR A 51 28.17 9.93 16.58
C THR A 51 27.55 8.89 17.51
N THR A 52 28.32 8.39 18.49
CA THR A 52 27.79 7.44 19.48
C THR A 52 26.64 8.03 20.29
N ILE A 53 26.78 9.28 20.75
CA ILE A 53 25.75 9.95 21.56
C ILE A 53 24.50 10.23 20.73
N GLU A 54 24.65 10.75 19.51
CA GLU A 54 23.54 10.99 18.60
C GLU A 54 22.78 9.70 18.26
N ASN A 55 23.49 8.60 17.99
CA ASN A 55 22.86 7.32 17.69
C ASN A 55 22.06 6.76 18.88
N ALA A 56 22.56 6.91 20.10
CA ALA A 56 21.84 6.46 21.29
C ALA A 56 20.57 7.30 21.55
N LEU A 57 20.63 8.61 21.28
CA LEU A 57 19.47 9.50 21.37
C LEU A 57 18.46 9.24 20.25
N GLU A 58 18.93 9.01 19.02
CA GLU A 58 18.11 8.60 17.88
C GLU A 58 17.42 7.26 18.14
N ALA A 59 18.11 6.29 18.74
CA ALA A 59 17.53 4.99 19.05
C ALA A 59 16.39 5.07 20.09
N ARG A 60 16.51 5.96 21.09
CA ARG A 60 15.51 6.05 22.17
C ARG A 60 14.41 7.08 21.90
N PHE A 61 14.73 8.18 21.23
CA PHE A 61 13.83 9.33 21.04
C PHE A 61 13.64 9.72 19.58
N GLY A 62 14.40 9.12 18.67
CA GLY A 62 14.24 9.34 17.25
C GLY A 62 12.92 8.77 16.75
N ASP A 63 12.54 9.25 15.58
CA ASP A 63 11.26 8.91 14.97
C ASP A 63 11.31 7.48 14.36
N SER A 64 12.36 6.69 14.56
CA SER A 64 12.50 5.33 14.01
C SER A 64 11.32 4.41 14.34
N HIS A 65 10.83 4.45 15.59
CA HIS A 65 9.63 3.71 15.98
C HIS A 65 8.37 4.22 15.27
N LEU A 66 8.25 5.54 15.07
CA LEU A 66 7.16 6.15 14.32
C LEU A 66 7.23 5.76 12.84
N THR A 67 8.42 5.76 12.25
CA THR A 67 8.70 5.32 10.88
C THR A 67 8.29 3.86 10.68
N GLN A 68 8.69 2.96 11.59
CA GLN A 68 8.31 1.54 11.50
C GLN A 68 6.81 1.33 11.70
N PHE A 69 6.18 2.08 12.60
CA PHE A 69 4.74 2.08 12.79
C PHE A 69 4.02 2.51 11.49
N CYS A 70 4.39 3.64 10.89
CA CYS A 70 3.80 4.12 9.64
C CYS A 70 4.02 3.16 8.46
N ARG A 71 5.18 2.48 8.39
CA ARG A 71 5.43 1.41 7.40
C ARG A 71 4.46 0.25 7.56
N THR A 72 4.13 -0.11 8.79
CA THR A 72 3.18 -1.19 9.09
C THR A 72 1.75 -0.77 8.77
N GLU A 73 1.41 0.48 9.09
CA GLU A 73 0.12 1.09 8.77
C GLU A 73 -0.11 1.13 7.24
N LEU A 74 0.90 1.53 6.44
CA LEU A 74 0.83 1.49 4.98
C LEU A 74 0.51 0.09 4.42
N LYS A 75 1.18 -0.96 4.91
CA LYS A 75 0.96 -2.34 4.44
C LYS A 75 -0.45 -2.86 4.73
N THR A 76 -1.00 -2.45 5.86
CA THR A 76 -2.31 -2.90 6.35
C THR A 76 -3.44 -1.95 5.95
N ARG A 77 -3.12 -0.80 5.37
CA ARG A 77 -4.09 0.21 4.96
C ARG A 77 -5.05 -0.37 3.91
N ARG A 78 -6.34 -0.24 4.17
CA ARG A 78 -7.43 -0.56 3.24
C ARG A 78 -8.47 0.55 3.30
N GLN A 79 -9.10 0.87 2.18
CA GLN A 79 -10.16 1.86 2.06
C GLN A 79 -11.32 1.48 3.00
N LYS A 80 -11.77 2.44 3.81
CA LYS A 80 -12.89 2.22 4.72
C LYS A 80 -14.22 2.32 3.96
N PRO A 81 -15.31 1.67 4.43
CA PRO A 81 -16.63 1.87 3.84
C PRO A 81 -17.03 3.35 3.83
N GLY A 82 -17.37 3.88 2.66
CA GLY A 82 -17.73 5.29 2.46
C GLY A 82 -16.56 6.27 2.43
N GLU A 83 -15.32 5.80 2.55
CA GLU A 83 -14.14 6.65 2.39
C GLU A 83 -13.90 6.96 0.91
N SER A 84 -13.82 8.25 0.57
CA SER A 84 -13.47 8.67 -0.78
C SER A 84 -12.02 8.36 -1.13
N LEU A 85 -11.73 8.14 -2.42
CA LEU A 85 -10.37 7.89 -2.90
C LEU A 85 -9.40 9.02 -2.56
N GLN A 86 -9.85 10.27 -2.51
CA GLN A 86 -9.02 11.42 -2.14
C GLN A 86 -8.58 11.36 -0.68
N VAL A 87 -9.49 10.97 0.24
CA VAL A 87 -9.16 10.83 1.66
C VAL A 87 -8.19 9.68 1.86
N LEU A 88 -8.40 8.55 1.18
CA LEU A 88 -7.45 7.44 1.16
C LEU A 88 -6.07 7.89 0.68
N ALA A 89 -6.00 8.57 -0.47
CA ALA A 89 -4.74 9.05 -1.05
C ALA A 89 -4.00 10.04 -0.13
N ALA A 90 -4.72 10.98 0.48
CA ALA A 90 -4.13 11.94 1.42
C ALA A 90 -3.51 11.24 2.65
N ASP A 91 -4.18 10.19 3.16
CA ASP A 91 -3.64 9.41 4.27
C ASP A 91 -2.42 8.57 3.85
N VAL A 92 -2.44 7.97 2.65
CA VAL A 92 -1.27 7.29 2.09
C VAL A 92 -0.09 8.25 1.92
N GLU A 93 -0.31 9.45 1.38
CA GLU A 93 0.73 10.48 1.21
C GLU A 93 1.34 10.91 2.55
N ARG A 94 0.48 11.14 3.55
CA ARG A 94 0.89 11.44 4.93
C ARG A 94 1.76 10.32 5.50
N LEU A 95 1.31 9.07 5.39
CA LEU A 95 2.05 7.92 5.90
C LEU A 95 3.37 7.72 5.15
N MET A 96 3.42 7.91 3.84
CA MET A 96 4.63 7.83 3.03
C MET A 96 5.68 8.86 3.45
N SER A 97 5.23 10.09 3.74
CA SER A 97 6.09 11.17 4.21
C SER A 97 6.76 10.85 5.56
N LEU A 98 6.08 10.08 6.42
CA LEU A 98 6.61 9.64 7.72
C LEU A 98 7.45 8.35 7.61
N ALA A 99 6.98 7.37 6.85
CA ALA A 99 7.59 6.04 6.73
C ALA A 99 8.86 6.00 5.88
N TYR A 100 9.00 6.94 4.95
CA TYR A 100 10.06 6.95 3.95
C TYR A 100 10.64 8.36 3.75
N ALA A 101 10.71 9.18 4.80
CA ALA A 101 11.20 10.56 4.74
C ALA A 101 12.56 10.72 4.04
N GLU A 102 13.46 9.74 4.19
CA GLU A 102 14.82 9.74 3.65
C GLU A 102 14.92 9.20 2.21
N CYS A 103 13.84 8.63 1.66
CA CYS A 103 13.85 8.11 0.29
C CYS A 103 13.74 9.25 -0.75
N PRO A 104 14.39 9.11 -1.92
CA PRO A 104 14.20 10.02 -3.04
C PRO A 104 12.72 10.19 -3.42
N GLN A 105 12.33 11.39 -3.85
CA GLN A 105 10.93 11.73 -4.11
C GLN A 105 10.27 10.82 -5.15
N ASP A 106 10.98 10.50 -6.24
CA ASP A 106 10.51 9.62 -7.31
C ASP A 106 10.20 8.20 -6.82
N VAL A 107 11.04 7.69 -5.91
CA VAL A 107 10.83 6.41 -5.25
C VAL A 107 9.60 6.48 -4.34
N ARG A 108 9.45 7.56 -3.57
CA ARG A 108 8.26 7.76 -2.71
C ARG A 108 6.99 7.84 -3.53
N ASP A 109 6.98 8.57 -4.64
CA ASP A 109 5.82 8.76 -5.50
C ASP A 109 5.36 7.43 -6.13
N SER A 110 6.31 6.63 -6.60
CA SER A 110 6.04 5.30 -7.16
C SER A 110 5.50 4.34 -6.10
N LEU A 111 6.10 4.32 -4.90
CA LEU A 111 5.61 3.49 -3.79
C LEU A 111 4.23 3.94 -3.32
N ALA A 112 4.00 5.25 -3.23
CA ALA A 112 2.73 5.82 -2.79
C ALA A 112 1.60 5.41 -3.74
N ALA A 113 1.83 5.46 -5.05
CA ALA A 113 0.91 4.95 -6.06
C ALA A 113 0.57 3.47 -5.82
N GLN A 114 1.59 2.62 -5.63
CA GLN A 114 1.40 1.19 -5.39
C GLN A 114 0.57 0.91 -4.13
N TYR A 115 0.94 1.52 -2.99
CA TYR A 115 0.19 1.35 -1.73
C TYR A 115 -1.25 1.87 -1.82
N PHE A 116 -1.46 2.99 -2.52
CA PHE A 116 -2.79 3.52 -2.76
C PHE A 116 -3.65 2.51 -3.53
N VAL A 117 -3.13 1.97 -4.64
CA VAL A 117 -3.84 0.97 -5.44
C VAL A 117 -4.15 -0.29 -4.61
N ASP A 118 -3.16 -0.81 -3.88
CA ASP A 118 -3.34 -1.97 -3.01
C ASP A 118 -4.37 -1.74 -1.89
N ALA A 119 -4.60 -0.49 -1.50
CA ALA A 119 -5.56 -0.13 -0.47
C ALA A 119 -7.00 0.03 -0.99
N ILE A 120 -7.23 0.22 -2.30
CA ILE A 120 -8.58 0.36 -2.89
C ILE A 120 -9.41 -0.91 -2.64
N THR A 121 -10.66 -0.75 -2.19
CA THR A 121 -11.56 -1.88 -1.89
C THR A 121 -12.40 -2.33 -3.09
N ASP A 122 -12.76 -1.44 -4.01
CA ASP A 122 -13.50 -1.83 -5.22
C ASP A 122 -12.55 -2.52 -6.21
N GLU A 123 -12.70 -3.84 -6.36
CA GLU A 123 -11.82 -4.70 -7.18
C GLU A 123 -11.71 -4.23 -8.64
N ASP A 124 -12.81 -3.83 -9.29
CA ASP A 124 -12.75 -3.36 -10.68
C ASP A 124 -11.91 -2.07 -10.79
N THR A 125 -12.10 -1.12 -9.87
CA THR A 125 -11.34 0.13 -9.82
C THR A 125 -9.88 -0.15 -9.49
N GLN A 126 -9.62 -1.07 -8.57
CA GLN A 126 -8.28 -1.50 -8.23
C GLN A 126 -7.58 -2.10 -9.47
N HIS A 127 -8.16 -3.11 -10.12
CA HIS A 127 -7.57 -3.76 -11.29
C HIS A 127 -7.37 -2.79 -12.46
N ALA A 128 -8.35 -1.94 -12.77
CA ALA A 128 -8.22 -0.93 -13.81
C ALA A 128 -7.08 0.05 -13.50
N THR A 129 -6.94 0.46 -12.24
CA THR A 129 -5.86 1.36 -11.82
C THR A 129 -4.50 0.65 -11.83
N ARG A 130 -4.41 -0.64 -11.48
CA ARG A 130 -3.15 -1.43 -11.57
C ARG A 130 -2.61 -1.53 -13.00
N LEU A 131 -3.51 -1.58 -13.99
CA LEU A 131 -3.14 -1.68 -15.41
C LEU A 131 -2.66 -0.35 -16.00
N MET A 132 -2.89 0.75 -15.29
CA MET A 132 -2.28 2.03 -15.62
C MET A 132 -0.82 1.98 -15.15
N ASP A 133 0.13 2.14 -16.06
CA ASP A 133 1.56 2.36 -15.74
C ASP A 133 1.77 3.75 -15.11
N ALA A 134 1.18 3.97 -13.93
CA ALA A 134 1.21 5.24 -13.23
C ALA A 134 2.56 5.44 -12.53
N LYS A 135 3.08 6.67 -12.61
CA LYS A 135 4.40 7.04 -12.08
C LYS A 135 4.33 7.71 -10.71
N ASP A 136 3.16 8.17 -10.32
CA ASP A 136 2.98 8.99 -9.12
C ASP A 136 1.55 8.89 -8.59
N LEU A 137 1.39 9.09 -7.27
CA LEU A 137 0.11 8.99 -6.57
C LEU A 137 -0.98 9.88 -7.17
N LYS A 138 -0.61 11.08 -7.66
CA LYS A 138 -1.58 12.06 -8.15
C LYS A 138 -2.18 11.60 -9.48
N SER A 139 -1.37 11.09 -10.40
CA SER A 139 -1.86 10.52 -11.66
C SER A 139 -2.71 9.27 -11.43
N THR A 140 -2.30 8.40 -10.50
CA THR A 140 -3.06 7.22 -10.08
C THR A 140 -4.44 7.60 -9.52
N LEU A 141 -4.50 8.51 -8.55
CA LEU A 141 -5.75 8.99 -7.96
C LEU A 141 -6.69 9.58 -9.02
N ALA A 142 -6.16 10.44 -9.89
CA ALA A 142 -6.95 11.07 -10.94
C ALA A 142 -7.56 10.04 -11.91
N TYR A 143 -6.82 8.98 -12.24
CA TYR A 143 -7.33 7.90 -13.07
C TYR A 143 -8.42 7.10 -12.34
N SER A 144 -8.17 6.66 -11.10
CA SER A 144 -9.15 5.90 -10.31
C SER A 144 -10.48 6.64 -10.18
N MET A 145 -10.44 7.96 -9.91
CA MET A 145 -11.64 8.80 -9.87
C MET A 145 -12.37 8.86 -11.21
N LYS A 146 -11.65 9.00 -12.33
CA LYS A 146 -12.25 8.98 -13.67
C LYS A 146 -12.92 7.64 -13.97
N TYR A 147 -12.27 6.54 -13.58
CA TYR A 147 -12.80 5.20 -13.74
C TYR A 147 -14.08 4.99 -12.92
N GLU A 148 -14.11 5.38 -11.64
CA GLU A 148 -15.31 5.31 -10.79
C GLU A 148 -16.48 6.10 -11.40
N ALA A 149 -16.22 7.31 -11.91
CA ALA A 149 -17.24 8.13 -12.57
C ALA A 149 -17.78 7.46 -13.84
N ALA A 150 -16.91 6.93 -14.71
CA ALA A 150 -17.31 6.23 -15.92
C ALA A 150 -18.08 4.92 -15.62
N LYS A 151 -17.65 4.18 -14.59
CA LYS A 151 -18.30 2.97 -14.10
C LYS A 151 -19.70 3.27 -13.55
N ALA A 152 -19.89 4.37 -12.82
CA ALA A 152 -21.19 4.81 -12.33
C ALA A 152 -22.17 5.10 -13.48
N VAL A 153 -21.74 5.85 -14.50
CA VAL A 153 -22.55 6.14 -15.70
C VAL A 153 -22.94 4.85 -16.43
N SER A 154 -22.02 3.90 -16.55
CA SER A 154 -22.27 2.62 -17.21
C SER A 154 -23.25 1.72 -16.45
N LYS A 155 -23.25 1.76 -15.11
CA LYS A 155 -24.25 1.05 -14.30
C LYS A 155 -25.63 1.71 -14.44
N THR A 156 -25.71 3.03 -14.47
CA THR A 156 -26.95 3.76 -14.72
C THR A 156 -27.50 3.49 -16.12
N SER A 157 -26.66 3.43 -17.16
CA SER A 157 -27.13 3.20 -18.53
C SER A 157 -27.66 1.78 -18.78
N ARG A 158 -27.06 0.76 -18.16
CA ARG A 158 -27.59 -0.62 -18.22
C ARG A 158 -28.94 -0.73 -17.53
N ASN A 159 -29.14 -0.05 -16.40
CA ASN A 159 -30.41 -0.05 -15.69
C ASN A 159 -31.52 0.72 -16.44
N VAL A 160 -31.17 1.64 -17.36
CA VAL A 160 -32.14 2.38 -18.19
C VAL A 160 -32.47 1.63 -19.49
N ARG A 161 -31.71 0.58 -19.87
CA ARG A 161 -31.97 -0.24 -21.06
C ARG A 161 -32.06 -1.72 -20.74
N SER A 162 -32.77 -2.07 -19.66
CA SER A 162 -33.38 -3.38 -19.55
C SER A 162 -34.68 -3.39 -20.36
N ILE A 163 -34.57 -3.37 -21.69
CA ILE A 163 -35.54 -4.12 -22.47
C ILE A 163 -35.11 -5.56 -22.25
N GLU A 164 -35.94 -6.34 -21.55
CA GLU A 164 -35.84 -7.79 -21.57
C GLU A 164 -35.97 -8.19 -23.04
N VAL A 165 -34.84 -8.32 -23.74
CA VAL A 165 -34.81 -9.21 -24.90
C VAL A 165 -34.88 -10.58 -24.28
N GLU A 166 -36.08 -11.14 -24.26
CA GLU A 166 -36.30 -12.56 -24.05
C GLU A 166 -35.42 -13.29 -25.08
N ASP A 167 -34.23 -13.71 -24.66
CA ASP A 167 -33.27 -14.42 -25.49
C ASP A 167 -33.84 -15.83 -25.72
N GLY A 168 -34.68 -15.95 -26.76
CA GLY A 168 -35.26 -17.21 -27.24
C GLY A 168 -34.23 -18.23 -27.71
N THR A 169 -32.94 -17.95 -27.58
CA THR A 169 -31.85 -18.79 -28.06
C THR A 169 -31.33 -19.80 -27.03
N GLY A 170 -31.90 -19.83 -25.82
CA GLY A 170 -31.52 -20.79 -24.76
C GLY A 170 -32.11 -22.19 -24.90
N LYS A 171 -33.37 -22.32 -25.36
CA LYS A 171 -34.08 -23.62 -25.40
C LYS A 171 -33.58 -24.56 -26.49
N GLU A 172 -33.24 -24.05 -27.67
CA GLU A 172 -32.84 -24.90 -28.81
C GLU A 172 -31.45 -25.54 -28.60
N LYS A 173 -30.55 -24.87 -27.88
CA LYS A 173 -29.23 -25.40 -27.55
C LYS A 173 -29.31 -26.53 -26.52
N ASP A 174 -30.19 -26.40 -25.54
CA ASP A 174 -30.40 -27.42 -24.50
C ASP A 174 -31.06 -28.68 -25.06
N GLU A 175 -32.05 -28.55 -25.96
CA GLU A 175 -32.66 -29.70 -26.64
C GLU A 175 -31.66 -30.46 -27.51
N LYS A 176 -30.77 -29.73 -28.20
CA LYS A 176 -29.72 -30.32 -29.03
C LYS A 176 -28.65 -31.03 -28.20
N LEU A 177 -28.30 -30.48 -27.04
CA LEU A 177 -27.40 -31.12 -26.07
C LEU A 177 -28.02 -32.40 -25.48
N ASP A 178 -29.30 -32.35 -25.11
CA ASP A 178 -30.02 -33.52 -24.57
C ASP A 178 -30.15 -34.64 -25.62
N TRP A 179 -30.39 -34.29 -26.89
CA TRP A 179 -30.38 -35.25 -28.00
C TRP A 179 -29.00 -35.92 -28.19
N LEU A 180 -27.91 -35.15 -28.11
CA LEU A 180 -26.55 -35.69 -28.22
C LEU A 180 -26.24 -36.67 -27.08
N LEU A 181 -26.63 -36.32 -25.84
CA LEU A 181 -26.42 -37.17 -24.68
C LEU A 181 -27.17 -38.49 -24.79
N LYS A 182 -28.45 -38.47 -25.19
CA LYS A 182 -29.25 -39.69 -25.43
C LYS A 182 -28.67 -40.58 -26.54
N THR A 183 -28.09 -39.96 -27.57
CA THR A 183 -27.48 -40.70 -28.68
C THR A 183 -26.20 -41.40 -28.25
N LEU A 184 -25.35 -40.74 -27.46
CA LEU A 184 -24.14 -41.33 -26.90
C LEU A 184 -24.44 -42.46 -25.92
N GLU A 185 -25.47 -42.29 -25.08
CA GLU A 185 -25.91 -43.32 -24.14
C GLU A 185 -26.39 -44.58 -24.85
N LYS A 186 -27.15 -44.45 -25.95
CA LYS A 186 -27.54 -45.58 -26.81
C LYS A 186 -26.35 -46.28 -27.43
N LEU A 187 -25.36 -45.54 -27.95
CA LEU A 187 -24.15 -46.11 -28.52
C LEU A 187 -23.35 -46.89 -27.48
N LEU A 188 -23.18 -46.34 -26.27
CA LEU A 188 -22.49 -47.01 -25.18
C LEU A 188 -23.19 -48.32 -24.78
N ASN A 189 -24.52 -48.28 -24.65
CA ASN A 189 -25.32 -49.45 -24.30
C ASN A 189 -25.28 -50.54 -25.40
N SER A 190 -25.27 -50.15 -26.68
CA SER A 190 -25.10 -51.09 -27.79
C SER A 190 -23.70 -51.71 -27.85
N HIS A 191 -22.66 -50.96 -27.49
CA HIS A 191 -21.28 -51.47 -27.43
C HIS A 191 -21.06 -52.43 -26.24
N VAL A 192 -21.72 -52.17 -25.09
CA VAL A 192 -21.72 -53.07 -23.94
C VAL A 192 -22.50 -54.36 -24.24
N ALA A 193 -23.58 -54.29 -25.02
CA ALA A 193 -24.32 -55.47 -25.48
C ALA A 193 -23.53 -56.30 -26.51
N GLY A 194 -22.75 -55.66 -27.38
CA GLY A 194 -21.92 -56.33 -28.39
C GLY A 194 -20.71 -57.10 -27.84
N LYS A 195 -20.22 -56.77 -26.64
CA LYS A 195 -19.07 -57.45 -26.00
C LYS A 195 -19.44 -58.68 -25.15
N LYS A 196 -20.73 -59.01 -24.98
CA LYS A 196 -21.16 -60.18 -24.19
C LYS A 196 -21.42 -61.46 -25.00
N ASN A 197 -21.27 -61.41 -26.32
CA ASN A 197 -21.45 -62.58 -27.19
C ASN A 197 -20.21 -62.84 -28.04
N THR A 198 -19.22 -63.51 -27.48
CA THR A 198 -18.26 -64.32 -28.25
C THR A 198 -17.75 -65.44 -27.34
N PRO A 199 -18.03 -66.72 -27.64
CA PRO A 199 -17.39 -67.87 -26.98
C PRO A 199 -15.90 -67.92 -27.26
#